data_AF-A0A2K8U569-F1
#
_entry.id   AF-A0A2K8U569-F1
#
_cell.length_a   1.000
_cell.length_b   1.000
_cell.length_c   1.000
_cell.angle_alpha   90.00
_cell.angle_beta   90.00
_cell.angle_gamma   90.00
#
_symmetry.space_group_name_H-M   'P 1'
#
loop_
_entity.id
_entity.type
_entity.pdbx_description
1 polymer ?
#
loop_
_entity_poly.entity_id
_entity_poly.type
_entity_poly.pdbx_seq_one_letter_code
_entity_poly.pdbx_strand_id
1 'polypeptide(L)'
;MVDAGVWNYNPAAIDLTQAYTNPLYALLSTLPSALNLDVVLFFKVFSLLVVGAFCLWFYFQARASWLLLIVFLALPATMIHGFGGLETTLFVFLLAALMISMYEQDLKSSLAVTLLLFLTRPESWILVALVPTYYLIDEKSATHPFNCYRMNRHPTGISLTWQRSATALLWLGIPLSLYFVLNFIHFGNVLPNTFYAKASHHFNFTTFFTYFAFLMPLLLLAIYGRRVLLLWLVATFGIIILNYSTSNLQMNYSSRFLFHIFAPVFLFVAYLSSLQGNRVFFVSERENGPPAFLVPIRYLINAMLLLYIAVFASTSLSIREAAAIAAYYPRALDSHAAFGKLLHRISQNEGIRSFSLGDAGMAAYHSGLIALDNVGLGSAKVTERGIDPALLDEYNLDVIALHAQPDAIRLGDYHQQAILHWGKKKGFMELCDVYWSKDYTLRIFAKADIKEIHDLCESSKAKNAIPNSTYLKNILRLPPWVYWKE
;
A
#
# COMPACT_ATOMS: atom_id res chain seq x y z
N MET A 1 -1.99 24.13 -4.28
CA MET A 1 -1.32 22.80 -4.36
C MET A 1 -1.94 21.96 -5.46
N VAL A 2 -3.27 21.79 -5.48
CA VAL A 2 -4.00 21.33 -6.67
C VAL A 2 -3.73 22.28 -7.85
N ASP A 3 -3.90 23.59 -7.66
CA ASP A 3 -3.60 24.59 -8.71
C ASP A 3 -2.10 24.74 -9.03
N ALA A 4 -1.24 24.17 -8.19
CA ALA A 4 0.21 24.12 -8.44
C ALA A 4 0.63 22.81 -9.14
N GLY A 5 -0.33 21.95 -9.53
CA GLY A 5 -0.08 20.68 -10.21
C GLY A 5 0.54 19.59 -9.31
N VAL A 6 0.59 19.80 -7.99
CA VAL A 6 1.27 18.88 -7.05
C VAL A 6 0.35 17.73 -6.63
N TRP A 7 -0.95 17.97 -6.55
CA TRP A 7 -1.94 17.01 -6.01
C TRP A 7 -2.96 16.50 -7.05
N ASN A 8 -2.94 17.08 -8.24
CA ASN A 8 -3.77 16.72 -9.39
C ASN A 8 -2.98 17.06 -10.66
N TYR A 9 -2.95 16.17 -11.64
CA TYR A 9 -2.29 16.44 -12.92
C TYR A 9 -3.18 17.27 -13.85
N ASN A 10 -4.49 17.30 -13.60
CA ASN A 10 -5.44 18.12 -14.36
C ASN A 10 -5.71 19.46 -13.66
N PRO A 11 -5.94 20.55 -14.43
CA PRO A 11 -6.44 21.79 -13.86
C PRO A 11 -7.75 21.57 -13.10
N ALA A 12 -7.92 22.24 -11.95
CA ALA A 12 -9.13 22.14 -11.13
C ALA A 12 -10.42 22.49 -11.88
N ALA A 13 -10.34 23.42 -12.85
CA ALA A 13 -11.46 23.81 -13.70
C ALA A 13 -11.93 22.68 -14.64
N ILE A 14 -11.07 21.70 -14.92
CA ILE A 14 -11.36 20.58 -15.83
C ILE A 14 -11.83 19.38 -15.03
N ASP A 15 -11.04 18.91 -14.07
CA ASP A 15 -11.39 17.71 -13.29
C ASP A 15 -10.72 17.75 -11.91
N LEU A 16 -11.38 18.40 -10.95
CA LEU A 16 -10.90 18.52 -9.58
C LEU A 16 -10.91 17.15 -8.89
N THR A 17 -9.74 16.54 -8.74
CA THR A 17 -9.60 15.17 -8.26
C THR A 17 -8.64 15.06 -7.08
N GLN A 18 -9.03 14.30 -6.05
CA GLN A 18 -8.11 13.84 -5.01
C GLN A 18 -7.48 12.50 -5.41
N ALA A 19 -6.35 12.56 -6.12
CA ALA A 19 -5.68 11.37 -6.68
C ALA A 19 -4.88 10.53 -5.65
N TYR A 20 -4.72 11.02 -4.42
CA TYR A 20 -3.94 10.36 -3.37
C TYR A 20 -4.83 9.85 -2.22
N THR A 21 -4.47 8.70 -1.65
CA THR A 21 -5.15 8.11 -0.47
C THR A 21 -4.40 8.36 0.84
N ASN A 22 -3.21 8.93 0.79
CA ASN A 22 -2.27 9.04 1.91
C ASN A 22 -1.96 10.52 2.21
N PRO A 23 -2.84 11.24 2.92
CA PRO A 23 -2.69 12.68 3.20
C PRO A 23 -1.31 13.10 3.71
N LEU A 24 -0.70 12.30 4.58
CA LEU A 24 0.63 12.57 5.13
C LEU A 24 1.70 12.56 4.03
N TYR A 25 1.68 11.58 3.14
CA TYR A 25 2.67 11.48 2.06
C TYR A 25 2.43 12.53 0.98
N ALA A 26 1.17 12.87 0.70
CA ALA A 26 0.83 13.98 -0.19
C ALA A 26 1.29 15.34 0.38
N LEU A 27 1.23 15.53 1.70
CA LEU A 27 1.78 16.72 2.35
C LEU A 27 3.31 16.71 2.31
N LEU A 28 3.95 15.58 2.62
CA LEU A 28 5.40 15.45 2.62
C LEU A 28 6.02 15.64 1.23
N SER A 29 5.31 15.30 0.14
CA SER A 29 5.80 15.48 -1.22
C SER A 29 5.96 16.96 -1.62
N THR A 30 5.35 17.88 -0.87
CA THR A 30 5.52 19.32 -1.09
C THR A 30 6.93 19.80 -0.71
N LEU A 31 7.59 19.15 0.25
CA LEU A 31 8.92 19.52 0.72
C LEU A 31 10.01 19.35 -0.35
N PRO A 32 10.16 18.17 -1.00
CA PRO A 32 11.16 18.04 -2.06
C PRO A 32 10.88 18.97 -3.23
N SER A 33 9.61 19.20 -3.58
CA SER A 33 9.24 20.16 -4.62
C SER A 33 9.65 21.59 -4.26
N ALA A 34 9.39 22.04 -3.02
CA ALA A 34 9.77 23.39 -2.58
C ALA A 34 11.30 23.58 -2.46
N LEU A 35 12.06 22.50 -2.24
CA LEU A 35 13.50 22.51 -2.08
C LEU A 35 14.27 22.09 -3.35
N ASN A 36 13.57 21.84 -4.47
CA ASN A 36 14.15 21.27 -5.70
C ASN A 36 14.97 20.00 -5.44
N LEU A 37 14.49 19.12 -4.55
CA LEU A 37 15.07 17.81 -4.28
C LEU A 37 14.36 16.74 -5.11
N ASP A 38 15.11 15.71 -5.51
CA ASP A 38 14.52 14.51 -6.13
C ASP A 38 13.53 13.86 -5.16
N VAL A 39 12.26 13.76 -5.60
CA VAL A 39 11.15 13.26 -4.77
C VAL A 39 11.34 11.79 -4.40
N VAL A 40 11.91 10.99 -5.29
CA VAL A 40 12.17 9.56 -5.06
C VAL A 40 13.23 9.37 -3.97
N LEU A 41 14.32 10.13 -4.06
CA LEU A 41 15.39 10.12 -3.06
C LEU A 41 14.85 10.59 -1.70
N PHE A 42 14.08 11.67 -1.66
CA PHE A 42 13.48 12.18 -0.43
C PHE A 42 12.66 11.11 0.30
N PHE A 43 11.75 10.43 -0.41
CA PHE A 43 10.91 9.41 0.21
C PHE A 43 11.67 8.14 0.61
N LYS A 44 12.75 7.78 -0.11
CA LYS A 44 13.64 6.68 0.30
C LYS A 44 14.37 7.00 1.59
N VAL A 45 14.93 8.20 1.70
CA VAL A 45 15.60 8.67 2.92
C VAL A 45 14.61 8.72 4.07
N PHE A 46 13.42 9.29 3.86
CA PHE A 46 12.35 9.32 4.85
C PHE A 46 11.96 7.91 5.33
N SER A 47 11.80 6.95 4.42
CA SER A 47 11.45 5.57 4.77
C SER A 47 12.55 4.90 5.61
N LEU A 48 13.83 5.11 5.28
CA LEU A 48 14.97 4.63 6.08
C LEU A 48 14.99 5.25 7.48
N LEU A 49 14.67 6.55 7.61
CA LEU A 49 14.54 7.21 8.91
C LEU A 49 13.38 6.61 9.72
N VAL A 50 12.24 6.31 9.08
CA VAL A 50 11.11 5.64 9.72
C VAL A 50 11.51 4.24 10.22
N VAL A 51 12.24 3.46 9.42
CA VAL A 51 12.78 2.15 9.83
C VAL A 51 13.72 2.30 11.02
N GLY A 52 14.69 3.23 10.95
CA GLY A 52 15.63 3.46 12.05
C GLY A 52 14.94 3.89 13.34
N ALA A 53 14.02 4.84 13.25
CA ALA A 53 13.24 5.33 14.40
C ALA A 53 12.38 4.22 15.02
N PHE A 54 11.70 3.42 14.19
CA PHE A 54 10.92 2.28 14.68
C PHE A 54 11.80 1.23 15.33
N CYS A 55 12.95 0.88 14.75
CA CYS A 55 13.87 -0.09 15.33
C CYS A 55 14.38 0.35 16.69
N LEU A 56 14.72 1.64 16.84
CA LEU A 56 15.14 2.23 18.10
C LEU A 56 14.02 2.18 19.14
N TRP A 57 12.81 2.61 18.77
CA TRP A 57 11.64 2.55 19.64
C TRP A 57 11.32 1.11 20.07
N PHE A 58 11.27 0.18 19.11
CA PHE A 58 10.95 -1.23 19.37
C PHE A 58 12.04 -1.93 20.20
N TYR A 59 13.30 -1.55 20.05
CA TYR A 59 14.39 -2.02 20.90
C TYR A 59 14.15 -1.67 22.38
N PHE A 60 13.73 -0.44 22.67
CA PHE A 60 13.41 -0.03 24.04
C PHE A 60 12.14 -0.71 24.58
N GLN A 61 11.16 -0.94 23.70
CA GLN A 61 9.89 -1.56 24.09
C GLN A 61 10.01 -3.07 24.34
N ALA A 62 10.73 -3.78 23.47
CA ALA A 62 10.78 -5.24 23.44
C ALA A 62 12.11 -5.83 23.95
N ARG A 63 13.05 -5.01 24.45
CA ARG A 63 14.37 -5.28 25.09
C ARG A 63 15.13 -6.54 24.66
N ALA A 64 14.55 -7.71 24.86
CA ALA A 64 15.13 -9.01 24.54
C ALA A 64 14.90 -9.50 23.10
N SER A 65 13.91 -8.98 22.36
CA SER A 65 13.52 -9.51 21.02
C SER A 65 14.27 -8.92 19.82
N TRP A 66 15.47 -8.34 20.03
CA TRP A 66 16.26 -7.71 18.97
C TRP A 66 16.64 -8.66 17.82
N LEU A 67 16.92 -9.94 18.12
CA LEU A 67 17.20 -10.94 17.08
C LEU A 67 16.00 -11.16 16.15
N LEU A 68 14.77 -11.16 16.68
CA LEU A 68 13.57 -11.29 15.85
C LEU A 68 13.34 -10.05 14.99
N LEU A 69 13.69 -8.87 15.49
CA LEU A 69 13.69 -7.64 14.70
C LEU A 69 14.69 -7.73 13.55
N ILE A 70 15.93 -8.21 13.79
CA ILE A 70 16.91 -8.43 12.72
C ILE A 70 16.41 -9.44 11.69
N VAL A 71 15.82 -10.55 12.14
CA VAL A 71 15.24 -11.56 11.24
C VAL A 71 14.10 -10.97 10.40
N PHE A 72 13.26 -10.12 10.99
CA PHE A 72 12.21 -9.39 10.26
C PHE A 72 12.79 -8.42 9.23
N LEU A 73 13.84 -7.67 9.57
CA LEU A 73 14.51 -6.75 8.65
C LEU A 73 15.25 -7.49 7.52
N ALA A 74 15.80 -8.67 7.80
CA ALA A 74 16.49 -9.50 6.81
C ALA A 74 15.55 -10.10 5.76
N LEU A 75 14.24 -10.04 5.97
CA LEU A 75 13.24 -10.51 5.02
C LEU A 75 13.26 -9.61 3.76
N PRO A 76 13.39 -10.17 2.55
CA PRO A 76 13.41 -9.38 1.31
C PRO A 76 12.21 -8.45 1.15
N ALA A 77 11.01 -8.89 1.55
CA ALA A 77 9.81 -8.06 1.52
C ALA A 77 9.94 -6.82 2.42
N THR A 78 10.48 -6.97 3.64
CA THR A 78 10.72 -5.85 4.54
C THR A 78 11.71 -4.86 3.94
N MET A 79 12.76 -5.34 3.27
CA MET A 79 13.72 -4.48 2.57
C MET A 79 13.09 -3.75 1.38
N ILE A 80 12.27 -4.45 0.58
CA ILE A 80 11.56 -3.85 -0.56
C ILE A 80 10.61 -2.76 -0.07
N HIS A 81 9.79 -3.02 0.95
CA HIS A 81 8.84 -2.03 1.48
C HIS A 81 9.56 -0.90 2.22
N GLY A 82 10.61 -1.22 2.99
CA GLY A 82 11.42 -0.25 3.73
C GLY A 82 12.26 0.67 2.85
N PHE A 83 12.66 0.23 1.65
CA PHE A 83 13.36 1.05 0.66
C PHE A 83 12.45 1.57 -0.46
N GLY A 84 11.19 1.12 -0.50
CA GLY A 84 10.23 1.50 -1.54
C GLY A 84 9.77 2.95 -1.46
N GLY A 85 9.99 3.64 -0.33
CA GLY A 85 9.59 5.03 -0.15
C GLY A 85 8.08 5.24 -0.03
N LEU A 86 7.30 4.19 0.17
CA LEU A 86 5.83 4.25 0.28
C LEU A 86 5.37 4.26 1.74
N GLU A 87 4.07 4.55 1.92
CA GLU A 87 3.39 4.58 3.22
C GLU A 87 3.26 3.21 3.90
N THR A 88 3.43 2.12 3.15
CA THR A 88 3.30 0.74 3.66
C THR A 88 4.16 0.50 4.91
N THR A 89 5.42 0.94 4.91
CA THR A 89 6.33 0.73 6.06
C THR A 89 5.90 1.50 7.30
N LEU A 90 5.53 2.77 7.14
CA LEU A 90 5.00 3.58 8.24
C LEU A 90 3.69 2.97 8.77
N PHE A 91 2.81 2.54 7.86
CA PHE A 91 1.52 1.96 8.22
C PHE A 91 1.66 0.70 9.08
N VAL A 92 2.52 -0.25 8.71
CA VAL A 92 2.69 -1.49 9.50
C VAL A 92 3.34 -1.24 10.86
N PHE A 93 4.25 -0.27 10.95
CA PHE A 93 4.87 0.13 12.21
C PHE A 93 3.90 0.82 13.14
N LEU A 94 3.06 1.73 12.61
CA LEU A 94 2.00 2.37 13.38
C LEU A 94 0.94 1.35 13.84
N LEU A 95 0.57 0.38 13.00
CA LEU A 95 -0.33 -0.71 13.42
C LEU A 95 0.30 -1.53 14.56
N ALA A 96 1.57 -1.92 14.45
CA ALA A 96 2.27 -2.63 15.53
C ALA A 96 2.29 -1.79 16.82
N ALA A 97 2.59 -0.49 16.72
CA ALA A 97 2.59 0.44 17.85
C ALA A 97 1.20 0.61 18.47
N LEU A 98 0.14 0.63 17.67
CA LEU A 98 -1.24 0.66 18.15
C LEU A 98 -1.57 -0.61 18.92
N MET A 99 -1.23 -1.79 18.37
CA MET A 99 -1.44 -3.08 19.03
C MET A 99 -0.75 -3.14 20.39
N ILE A 100 0.50 -2.67 20.48
CA ILE A 100 1.26 -2.59 21.72
C ILE A 100 0.62 -1.60 22.70
N SER A 101 0.27 -0.39 22.24
CA SER A 101 -0.35 0.64 23.09
C SER A 101 -1.69 0.17 23.68
N MET A 102 -2.50 -0.52 22.87
CA MET A 102 -3.77 -1.09 23.32
C MET A 102 -3.54 -2.21 24.34
N TYR A 103 -2.60 -3.13 24.07
CA TYR A 103 -2.22 -4.17 25.04
C TYR A 103 -1.78 -3.58 26.39
N GLU A 104 -1.04 -2.48 26.36
CA GLU A 104 -0.57 -1.73 27.54
C GLU A 104 -1.64 -0.83 28.17
N GLN A 105 -2.84 -0.75 27.55
CA GLN A 105 -3.94 0.11 27.99
C GLN A 105 -3.58 1.62 27.99
N ASP A 106 -2.62 2.04 27.16
CA ASP A 106 -2.22 3.44 27.02
C ASP A 106 -3.10 4.18 25.99
N LEU A 107 -4.16 4.80 26.52
CA LEU A 107 -5.11 5.56 25.72
C LEU A 107 -4.43 6.69 24.93
N LYS A 108 -3.47 7.41 25.53
CA LYS A 108 -2.87 8.58 24.86
C LYS A 108 -2.07 8.14 23.64
N SER A 109 -1.24 7.11 23.80
CA SER A 109 -0.46 6.55 22.70
C SER A 109 -1.36 5.92 21.64
N SER A 110 -2.41 5.18 22.03
CA SER A 110 -3.39 4.67 21.08
C SER A 110 -4.06 5.76 20.24
N LEU A 111 -4.46 6.89 20.86
CA LEU A 111 -5.08 7.99 20.14
C LEU A 111 -4.10 8.67 19.18
N ALA A 112 -2.89 8.99 19.64
CA ALA A 112 -1.87 9.61 18.81
C ALA A 112 -1.51 8.74 17.60
N VAL A 113 -1.28 7.45 17.81
CA VAL A 113 -0.98 6.50 16.73
C VAL A 113 -2.16 6.34 15.77
N THR A 114 -3.39 6.30 16.28
CA THR A 114 -4.59 6.18 15.41
C THR A 114 -4.80 7.40 14.54
N LEU A 115 -4.55 8.61 15.06
CA LEU A 115 -4.60 9.84 14.26
C LEU A 115 -3.53 9.83 13.16
N LEU A 116 -2.31 9.37 13.46
CA LEU A 116 -1.28 9.20 12.43
C LEU A 116 -1.67 8.14 11.39
N LEU A 117 -2.32 7.06 11.81
CA LEU A 117 -2.85 6.04 10.89
C LEU A 117 -3.88 6.64 9.93
N PHE A 118 -4.81 7.48 10.42
CA PHE A 118 -5.81 8.17 9.57
C PHE A 118 -5.17 8.99 8.46
N LEU A 119 -4.03 9.63 8.74
CA LEU A 119 -3.28 10.42 7.77
C LEU A 119 -2.39 9.56 6.87
N THR A 120 -2.10 8.33 7.25
CA THR A 120 -1.25 7.41 6.49
C THR A 120 -2.06 6.64 5.45
N ARG A 121 -3.22 6.10 5.84
CA ARG A 121 -4.05 5.25 4.98
C ARG A 121 -5.54 5.28 5.35
N PRO A 122 -6.46 5.22 4.36
CA PRO A 122 -7.89 5.30 4.60
C PRO A 122 -8.47 4.04 5.23
N GLU A 123 -7.83 2.87 5.08
CA GLU A 123 -8.28 1.63 5.73
C GLU A 123 -8.29 1.75 7.26
N SER A 124 -7.52 2.69 7.80
CA SER A 124 -7.48 2.95 9.24
C SER A 124 -8.68 3.75 9.74
N TRP A 125 -9.48 4.41 8.90
CA TRP A 125 -10.60 5.25 9.35
C TRP A 125 -11.65 4.48 10.15
N ILE A 126 -11.76 3.17 9.93
CA ILE A 126 -12.60 2.28 10.74
C ILE A 126 -12.21 2.27 12.23
N LEU A 127 -10.95 2.61 12.55
CA LEU A 127 -10.46 2.70 13.92
C LEU A 127 -11.18 3.78 14.74
N VAL A 128 -11.85 4.74 14.08
CA VAL A 128 -12.74 5.70 14.77
C VAL A 128 -13.86 5.02 15.55
N ALA A 129 -14.32 3.85 15.08
CA ALA A 129 -15.31 3.04 15.77
C ALA A 129 -14.66 1.94 16.61
N LEU A 130 -13.60 1.32 16.10
CA LEU A 130 -12.98 0.18 16.77
C LEU A 130 -12.19 0.60 18.02
N VAL A 131 -11.43 1.69 18.02
CA VAL A 131 -10.62 2.09 19.20
C VAL A 131 -11.52 2.48 20.39
N PRO A 132 -12.61 3.27 20.21
CA PRO A 132 -13.54 3.52 21.31
C PRO A 132 -14.19 2.25 21.85
N THR A 133 -14.62 1.32 20.99
CA THR A 133 -15.25 0.06 21.42
C THR A 133 -14.28 -0.84 22.20
N TYR A 134 -12.99 -0.82 21.88
CA TYR A 134 -11.97 -1.46 22.72
C TYR A 134 -11.93 -0.86 24.12
N TYR A 135 -11.80 0.46 24.21
CA TYR A 135 -11.74 1.18 25.49
C TYR A 135 -13.08 1.28 26.21
N LEU A 136 -14.17 0.77 25.64
CA LEU A 136 -15.45 0.61 26.32
C LEU A 136 -15.40 -0.54 27.31
N ILE A 137 -14.69 -1.63 26.99
CA ILE A 137 -14.61 -2.82 27.82
C ILE A 137 -13.31 -2.78 28.61
N ASP A 138 -13.41 -2.65 29.93
CA ASP A 138 -12.25 -2.71 30.81
C ASP A 138 -11.81 -4.15 31.02
N GLU A 139 -10.90 -4.59 30.15
CA GLU A 139 -10.19 -5.83 30.33
C GLU A 139 -9.07 -5.61 31.35
N LYS A 140 -9.39 -5.84 32.64
CA LYS A 140 -8.45 -5.73 33.77
C LYS A 140 -7.08 -6.22 33.33
N SER A 141 -6.08 -5.35 33.46
CA SER A 141 -4.72 -5.61 32.96
C SER A 141 -4.27 -6.98 33.43
N ALA A 142 -4.26 -7.94 32.50
CA ALA A 142 -3.63 -9.23 32.71
C ALA A 142 -2.12 -8.98 32.72
N THR A 143 -1.61 -8.50 33.86
CA THR A 143 -0.21 -8.67 34.28
C THR A 143 0.09 -10.15 34.58
N HIS A 144 -0.88 -11.03 34.35
CA HIS A 144 -0.81 -12.42 34.70
C HIS A 144 0.03 -13.23 33.70
N PRO A 145 0.85 -14.17 34.20
CA PRO A 145 1.62 -15.07 33.37
C PRO A 145 0.78 -15.83 32.34
N PHE A 146 1.43 -16.22 31.24
CA PHE A 146 0.97 -17.29 30.36
C PHE A 146 0.52 -18.49 31.22
N ASN A 147 -0.75 -18.90 31.11
CA ASN A 147 -1.31 -20.00 31.90
C ASN A 147 -2.39 -20.75 31.10
N CYS A 148 -2.05 -21.93 30.58
CA CYS A 148 -2.95 -22.77 29.80
C CYS A 148 -4.22 -23.18 30.57
N TYR A 149 -4.16 -23.31 31.90
CA TYR A 149 -5.31 -23.71 32.72
C TYR A 149 -6.40 -22.63 32.81
N ARG A 150 -6.11 -21.38 32.43
CA ARG A 150 -7.08 -20.28 32.44
C ARG A 150 -7.97 -20.22 31.20
N MET A 151 -7.74 -21.05 30.19
CA MET A 151 -8.56 -21.04 28.97
C MET A 151 -10.05 -21.31 29.27
N ASN A 152 -10.34 -22.07 30.33
CA ASN A 152 -11.70 -22.40 30.79
C ASN A 152 -12.28 -21.48 31.88
N ARG A 153 -11.59 -20.41 32.31
CA ARG A 153 -12.22 -19.46 33.24
C ARG A 153 -13.26 -18.62 32.49
N HIS A 154 -14.49 -18.61 33.01
CA HIS A 154 -15.53 -17.71 32.56
C HIS A 154 -15.04 -16.25 32.68
N PRO A 155 -15.40 -15.36 31.73
CA PRO A 155 -15.08 -13.95 31.85
C PRO A 155 -15.66 -13.44 33.16
N THR A 156 -14.78 -13.06 34.09
CA THR A 156 -15.18 -12.33 35.29
C THR A 156 -15.79 -11.00 34.83
N GLY A 157 -16.91 -10.59 35.43
CA GLY A 157 -17.84 -9.57 34.94
C GLY A 157 -17.25 -8.43 34.09
N ILE A 158 -17.93 -8.14 32.97
CA ILE A 158 -17.59 -7.06 32.05
C ILE A 158 -17.81 -5.71 32.74
N SER A 159 -16.74 -4.97 33.03
CA SER A 159 -16.84 -3.56 33.43
C SER A 159 -16.83 -2.67 32.18
N LEU A 160 -17.78 -1.75 32.11
CA LEU A 160 -17.86 -0.76 31.03
C LEU A 160 -17.23 0.56 31.47
N THR A 161 -16.33 1.11 30.67
CA THR A 161 -15.64 2.39 30.92
C THR A 161 -16.02 3.44 29.88
N TRP A 162 -17.26 3.92 29.97
CA TRP A 162 -17.84 4.91 29.07
C TRP A 162 -16.98 6.17 28.90
N GLN A 163 -16.31 6.63 29.96
CA GLN A 163 -15.47 7.84 29.89
C GLN A 163 -14.29 7.66 28.93
N ARG A 164 -13.59 6.51 28.95
CA ARG A 164 -12.44 6.25 28.06
C ARG A 164 -12.90 6.10 26.62
N SER A 165 -13.99 5.35 26.40
CA SER A 165 -14.63 5.21 25.09
C SER A 165 -15.09 6.55 24.52
N ALA A 166 -15.79 7.37 25.30
CA ALA A 166 -16.28 8.68 24.84
C ALA A 166 -15.11 9.64 24.53
N THR A 167 -14.07 9.63 25.37
CA THR A 167 -12.84 10.40 25.11
C THR A 167 -12.21 9.96 23.79
N ALA A 168 -12.05 8.66 23.57
CA ALA A 168 -11.50 8.14 22.33
C ALA A 168 -12.34 8.53 21.11
N LEU A 169 -13.67 8.42 21.22
CA LEU A 169 -14.59 8.76 20.14
C LEU A 169 -14.52 10.24 19.78
N LEU A 170 -14.44 11.14 20.77
CA LEU A 170 -14.32 12.58 20.52
C LEU A 170 -12.98 12.93 19.87
N TRP A 171 -11.88 12.43 20.42
CA TRP A 171 -10.53 12.73 19.92
C TRP A 171 -10.24 12.17 18.52
N LEU A 172 -10.88 11.06 18.15
CA LEU A 172 -10.74 10.48 16.81
C LEU A 172 -11.83 10.97 15.86
N GLY A 173 -13.06 11.10 16.35
CA GLY A 173 -14.23 11.48 15.57
C GLY A 173 -14.15 12.91 15.07
N ILE A 174 -13.79 13.87 15.92
CA ILE A 174 -13.75 15.28 15.52
C ILE A 174 -12.76 15.52 14.36
N PRO A 175 -11.48 15.10 14.43
CA PRO A 175 -10.55 15.32 13.33
C PRO A 175 -10.96 14.59 12.04
N LEU A 176 -11.48 13.36 12.14
CA LEU A 176 -11.90 12.60 10.96
C LEU A 176 -13.15 13.19 10.31
N SER A 177 -14.14 13.60 11.10
CA SER A 177 -15.32 14.31 10.60
C SER A 177 -14.95 15.64 9.96
N LEU A 178 -14.02 16.40 10.55
CA LEU A 178 -13.52 17.63 9.96
C LEU A 178 -12.86 17.36 8.60
N TYR A 179 -12.01 16.32 8.51
CA TYR A 179 -11.42 15.89 7.25
C TYR A 179 -12.51 15.59 6.19
N PHE A 180 -13.52 14.79 6.53
CA PHE A 180 -14.61 14.45 5.61
C PHE A 180 -15.43 15.65 5.16
N VAL A 181 -15.73 16.58 6.06
CA VAL A 181 -16.46 17.82 5.73
C VAL A 181 -15.63 18.69 4.80
N LEU A 182 -14.35 18.89 5.09
CA LEU A 182 -13.45 19.66 4.23
C LEU A 182 -13.29 19.00 2.85
N ASN A 183 -13.18 17.66 2.83
CA ASN A 183 -13.09 16.89 1.59
C ASN A 183 -14.35 17.05 0.74
N PHE A 184 -15.52 16.95 1.37
CA PHE A 184 -16.80 17.13 0.68
C PHE A 184 -16.97 18.55 0.15
N ILE A 185 -16.64 19.58 0.94
CA ILE A 185 -16.72 20.98 0.51
C ILE A 185 -15.79 21.25 -0.67
N HIS A 186 -14.59 20.66 -0.68
CA HIS A 186 -13.60 20.94 -1.71
C HIS A 186 -13.76 20.08 -2.97
N PHE A 187 -13.92 18.76 -2.82
CA PHE A 187 -13.95 17.80 -3.93
C PHE A 187 -15.36 17.30 -4.29
N GLY A 188 -16.40 17.70 -3.55
CA GLY A 188 -17.77 17.20 -3.75
C GLY A 188 -18.03 15.79 -3.20
N ASN A 189 -16.98 15.10 -2.72
CA ASN A 189 -17.06 13.72 -2.24
C ASN A 189 -16.50 13.57 -0.82
N VAL A 190 -17.12 12.72 -0.01
CA VAL A 190 -16.69 12.48 1.38
C VAL A 190 -15.36 11.72 1.44
N LEU A 191 -15.19 10.74 0.55
CA LEU A 191 -13.98 9.92 0.48
C LEU A 191 -13.11 10.35 -0.72
N PRO A 192 -11.81 10.01 -0.73
CA PRO A 192 -10.95 10.25 -1.88
C PRO A 192 -11.43 9.50 -3.11
N ASN A 193 -11.23 10.09 -4.29
CA ASN A 193 -11.64 9.50 -5.58
C ASN A 193 -11.12 8.07 -5.76
N THR A 194 -9.86 7.85 -5.38
CA THR A 194 -9.18 6.56 -5.41
C THR A 194 -9.84 5.46 -4.55
N PHE A 195 -10.64 5.81 -3.54
CA PHE A 195 -11.45 4.84 -2.81
C PHE A 195 -12.55 4.28 -3.71
N TYR A 196 -13.28 5.16 -4.39
CA TYR A 196 -14.36 4.78 -5.31
C TYR A 196 -13.83 4.04 -6.54
N ALA A 197 -12.72 4.49 -7.11
CA ALA A 197 -12.10 3.86 -8.28
C ALA A 197 -11.63 2.41 -8.02
N LYS A 198 -11.37 2.05 -6.75
CA LYS A 198 -10.92 0.70 -6.36
C LYS A 198 -12.04 -0.18 -5.79
N ALA A 199 -13.16 0.44 -5.40
CA ALA A 199 -14.28 -0.23 -4.77
C ALA A 199 -15.21 -0.83 -5.85
N SER A 200 -14.88 -2.01 -6.39
CA SER A 200 -15.84 -2.93 -7.03
C SER A 200 -15.17 -4.07 -7.79
N HIS A 201 -14.73 -5.12 -7.10
CA HIS A 201 -14.39 -6.38 -7.75
C HIS A 201 -15.00 -7.59 -7.06
N HIS A 202 -14.95 -8.73 -7.74
CA HIS A 202 -15.44 -10.01 -7.23
C HIS A 202 -14.66 -10.46 -5.99
N PHE A 203 -15.37 -10.99 -5.01
CA PHE A 203 -14.77 -11.53 -3.79
C PHE A 203 -13.91 -12.77 -4.10
N ASN A 204 -12.63 -12.73 -3.73
CA ASN A 204 -11.70 -13.83 -3.88
C ASN A 204 -11.57 -14.63 -2.56
N PHE A 205 -12.28 -15.77 -2.48
CA PHE A 205 -12.26 -16.65 -1.32
C PHE A 205 -10.86 -17.14 -0.93
N THR A 206 -10.02 -17.50 -1.90
CA THR A 206 -8.67 -18.00 -1.64
C THR A 206 -7.80 -16.94 -0.97
N THR A 207 -7.89 -15.69 -1.44
CA THR A 207 -7.16 -14.55 -0.84
C THR A 207 -7.64 -14.30 0.58
N PHE A 208 -8.96 -14.32 0.80
CA PHE A 208 -9.56 -14.12 2.11
C PHE A 208 -9.03 -15.13 3.15
N PHE A 209 -9.14 -16.43 2.86
CA PHE A 209 -8.70 -17.47 3.81
C PHE A 209 -7.19 -17.49 3.99
N THR A 210 -6.43 -17.25 2.93
CA THR A 210 -4.96 -17.16 3.02
C THR A 210 -4.58 -16.03 3.97
N TYR A 211 -5.13 -14.84 3.78
CA TYR A 211 -4.80 -13.68 4.61
C TYR A 211 -5.31 -13.85 6.05
N PHE A 212 -6.50 -14.44 6.23
CA PHE A 212 -7.06 -14.74 7.55
C PHE A 212 -6.19 -15.73 8.33
N ALA A 213 -5.58 -16.72 7.67
CA ALA A 213 -4.65 -17.65 8.32
C ALA A 213 -3.42 -16.94 8.91
N PHE A 214 -3.03 -15.78 8.39
CA PHE A 214 -1.95 -14.99 8.97
C PHE A 214 -2.31 -14.32 10.30
N LEU A 215 -3.58 -14.37 10.74
CA LEU A 215 -3.98 -13.92 12.08
C LEU A 215 -3.76 -14.97 13.17
N MET A 216 -3.44 -16.23 12.81
CA MET A 216 -3.28 -17.35 13.75
C MET A 216 -2.36 -17.06 14.95
N PRO A 217 -1.21 -16.37 14.81
CA PRO A 217 -0.37 -16.03 15.97
C PRO A 217 -1.08 -15.21 17.05
N LEU A 218 -2.14 -14.48 16.71
CA LEU A 218 -2.94 -13.71 17.66
C LEU A 218 -3.71 -14.59 18.64
N LEU A 219 -3.94 -15.88 18.34
CA LEU A 219 -4.57 -16.81 19.27
C LEU A 219 -3.81 -16.93 20.60
N LEU A 220 -2.52 -16.56 20.64
CA LEU A 220 -1.77 -16.41 21.88
C LEU A 220 -2.46 -15.46 22.86
N LEU A 221 -3.16 -14.42 22.39
CA LEU A 221 -3.90 -13.50 23.25
C LEU A 221 -5.03 -14.20 24.02
N ALA A 222 -5.68 -15.22 23.44
CA ALA A 222 -6.66 -16.01 24.17
C ALA A 222 -6.01 -16.74 25.36
N ILE A 223 -4.76 -17.22 25.19
CA ILE A 223 -3.97 -17.88 26.23
C ILE A 223 -3.52 -16.87 27.31
N TYR A 224 -3.21 -15.63 26.90
CA TYR A 224 -2.95 -14.53 27.83
C TYR A 224 -4.21 -13.97 28.50
N GLY A 225 -5.40 -14.47 28.15
CA GLY A 225 -6.66 -13.96 28.67
C GLY A 225 -7.06 -12.57 28.13
N ARG A 226 -6.44 -12.14 27.02
CA ARG A 226 -6.68 -10.87 26.31
C ARG A 226 -7.70 -11.05 25.18
N ARG A 227 -8.91 -11.51 25.52
CA ARG A 227 -9.95 -11.89 24.55
C ARG A 227 -10.54 -10.67 23.87
N VAL A 228 -10.69 -9.55 24.58
CA VAL A 228 -11.22 -8.31 24.00
C VAL A 228 -10.26 -7.78 22.95
N LEU A 229 -8.96 -7.72 23.27
CA LEU A 229 -7.93 -7.34 22.30
C LEU A 229 -7.88 -8.30 21.11
N LEU A 230 -7.99 -9.62 21.34
CA LEU A 230 -8.05 -10.59 20.24
C LEU A 230 -9.22 -10.33 19.29
N LEU A 231 -10.43 -10.18 19.82
CA LEU A 231 -11.62 -9.92 19.01
C LEU A 231 -11.49 -8.59 18.25
N TRP A 232 -10.93 -7.58 18.90
CA TRP A 232 -10.65 -6.28 18.27
C TRP A 232 -9.67 -6.39 17.10
N LEU A 233 -8.57 -7.14 17.28
CA LEU A 233 -7.58 -7.34 16.22
C LEU A 233 -8.15 -8.16 15.06
N VAL A 234 -8.92 -9.21 15.37
CA VAL A 234 -9.62 -10.00 14.36
C VAL A 234 -10.62 -9.13 13.60
N ALA A 235 -11.35 -8.23 14.26
CA ALA A 235 -12.26 -7.30 13.58
C ALA A 235 -11.50 -6.31 12.70
N THR A 236 -10.43 -5.69 13.23
CA THR A 236 -9.61 -4.71 12.51
C THR A 236 -8.98 -5.32 11.25
N PHE A 237 -8.27 -6.44 11.40
CA PHE A 237 -7.67 -7.11 10.26
C PHE A 237 -8.71 -7.81 9.38
N GLY A 238 -9.82 -8.29 9.94
CA GLY A 238 -10.91 -8.91 9.17
C GLY A 238 -11.51 -7.94 8.15
N ILE A 239 -11.68 -6.66 8.52
CA ILE A 239 -12.15 -5.62 7.60
C ILE A 239 -11.10 -5.32 6.52
N ILE A 240 -9.81 -5.23 6.90
CA ILE A 240 -8.71 -5.05 5.94
C ILE A 240 -8.65 -6.22 4.96
N ILE A 241 -8.77 -7.46 5.45
CA ILE A 241 -8.77 -8.69 4.65
C ILE A 241 -9.97 -8.73 3.71
N LEU A 242 -11.16 -8.40 4.20
CA LEU A 242 -12.36 -8.32 3.38
C LEU A 242 -12.17 -7.33 2.24
N ASN A 243 -11.71 -6.12 2.56
CA ASN A 243 -11.43 -5.09 1.56
C ASN A 243 -10.42 -5.56 0.51
N TYR A 244 -9.32 -6.19 0.93
CA TYR A 244 -8.31 -6.71 0.00
C TYR A 244 -8.81 -7.89 -0.83
N SER A 245 -9.73 -8.69 -0.29
CA SER A 245 -10.33 -9.82 -1.02
C SER A 245 -11.36 -9.38 -2.05
N THR A 246 -11.90 -8.17 -1.95
CA THR A 246 -12.85 -7.58 -2.92
C THR A 246 -12.22 -6.55 -3.85
N SER A 247 -10.94 -6.24 -3.68
CA SER A 247 -10.23 -5.23 -4.45
C SER A 247 -9.40 -5.85 -5.58
N ASN A 248 -9.25 -5.13 -6.69
CA ASN A 248 -8.21 -5.45 -7.65
C ASN A 248 -6.87 -4.98 -7.09
N LEU A 249 -6.12 -5.92 -6.52
CA LEU A 249 -4.83 -5.68 -5.86
C LEU A 249 -3.71 -5.45 -6.88
N GLN A 250 -3.87 -4.44 -7.72
CA GLN A 250 -2.81 -3.97 -8.60
C GLN A 250 -1.61 -3.53 -7.75
N MET A 251 -0.41 -3.81 -8.27
CA MET A 251 0.85 -3.53 -7.56
C MET A 251 1.00 -4.28 -6.22
N ASN A 252 0.51 -5.53 -6.12
CA ASN A 252 0.82 -6.43 -5.00
C ASN A 252 2.25 -7.02 -5.09
N TYR A 253 3.25 -6.19 -5.37
CA TYR A 253 4.63 -6.65 -5.40
C TYR A 253 5.11 -6.99 -3.99
N SER A 254 5.88 -8.06 -3.89
CA SER A 254 6.36 -8.64 -2.65
C SER A 254 5.27 -8.83 -1.59
N SER A 255 4.09 -9.28 -2.03
CA SER A 255 2.92 -9.51 -1.18
C SER A 255 2.55 -8.30 -0.28
N ARG A 256 2.65 -7.07 -0.82
CA ARG A 256 2.35 -5.80 -0.12
C ARG A 256 1.10 -5.85 0.76
N PHE A 257 -0.02 -6.37 0.25
CA PHE A 257 -1.28 -6.37 1.00
C PHE A 257 -1.29 -7.37 2.16
N LEU A 258 -0.67 -8.54 1.97
CA LEU A 258 -0.46 -9.50 3.05
C LEU A 258 0.55 -8.96 4.08
N PHE A 259 1.55 -8.20 3.64
CA PHE A 259 2.53 -7.56 4.53
C PHE A 259 1.87 -6.61 5.54
N HIS A 260 0.76 -5.95 5.17
CA HIS A 260 -0.03 -5.13 6.10
C HIS A 260 -0.64 -5.90 7.27
N ILE A 261 -0.75 -7.23 7.15
CA ILE A 261 -1.26 -8.12 8.20
C ILE A 261 -0.09 -8.79 8.91
N PHE A 262 0.80 -9.40 8.12
CA PHE A 262 1.94 -10.16 8.62
C PHE A 262 2.86 -9.34 9.52
N ALA A 263 3.31 -8.17 9.06
CA ALA A 263 4.31 -7.38 9.76
C ALA A 263 3.84 -6.90 11.15
N PRO A 264 2.66 -6.26 11.30
CA PRO A 264 2.21 -5.83 12.62
C PRO A 264 1.93 -7.01 13.57
N VAL A 265 1.38 -8.12 13.07
CA VAL A 265 1.16 -9.33 13.86
C VAL A 265 2.49 -9.94 14.34
N PHE A 266 3.48 -10.06 13.45
CA PHE A 266 4.81 -10.56 13.80
C PHE A 266 5.46 -9.68 14.88
N LEU A 267 5.50 -8.36 14.67
CA LEU A 267 6.14 -7.41 15.59
C LEU A 267 5.44 -7.40 16.96
N PHE A 268 4.11 -7.43 16.97
CA PHE A 268 3.34 -7.49 18.20
C PHE A 268 3.59 -8.79 18.99
N VAL A 269 3.59 -9.94 18.32
CA VAL A 269 3.85 -11.23 18.99
C VAL A 269 5.31 -11.34 19.43
N ALA A 270 6.26 -10.74 18.69
CA ALA A 270 7.65 -10.61 19.12
C ALA A 270 7.80 -9.75 20.39
N TYR A 271 6.99 -8.70 20.51
CA TYR A 271 6.85 -7.93 21.75
C TYR A 271 6.26 -8.80 22.87
N LEU A 272 5.17 -9.54 22.65
CA LEU A 272 4.60 -10.45 23.68
C LEU A 272 5.61 -11.52 24.15
N SER A 273 6.44 -12.03 23.24
CA SER A 273 7.52 -12.96 23.55
C SER A 273 8.54 -12.36 24.53
N SER A 274 8.84 -11.06 24.38
CA SER A 274 9.77 -10.36 25.26
C SER A 274 9.28 -10.25 26.71
N LEU A 275 7.95 -10.20 26.90
CA LEU A 275 7.33 -10.08 28.22
C LEU A 275 7.37 -11.39 29.05
N GLN A 276 7.70 -12.54 28.44
CA GLN A 276 7.57 -13.84 29.12
C GLN A 276 8.68 -14.15 30.15
N GLY A 277 9.81 -13.43 30.12
CA GLY A 277 10.95 -13.70 31.01
C GLY A 277 11.50 -15.13 30.87
N ASN A 278 12.12 -15.67 31.92
CA ASN A 278 12.70 -17.03 31.96
C ASN A 278 11.69 -18.12 32.35
N ARG A 279 10.38 -17.92 32.12
CA ARG A 279 9.37 -18.91 32.49
C ARG A 279 9.48 -20.15 31.62
N VAL A 280 9.42 -21.32 32.24
CA VAL A 280 9.69 -22.62 31.63
C VAL A 280 8.44 -23.49 31.59
N PHE A 281 8.23 -24.19 30.48
CA PHE A 281 7.33 -25.33 30.41
C PHE A 281 8.01 -26.56 31.00
N PHE A 282 7.29 -27.27 31.87
CA PHE A 282 7.67 -28.61 32.31
C PHE A 282 7.29 -29.62 31.24
N VAL A 283 8.27 -30.31 30.68
CA VAL A 283 8.05 -31.43 29.76
C VAL A 283 8.48 -32.71 30.49
N SER A 284 7.49 -33.38 31.09
CA SER A 284 7.53 -34.68 31.78
C SER A 284 8.06 -34.71 33.23
N GLU A 285 7.23 -35.24 34.14
CA GLU A 285 7.68 -35.99 35.32
C GLU A 285 7.74 -37.47 34.93
N ARG A 286 8.91 -38.10 35.00
CA ARG A 286 9.01 -39.56 35.10
C ARG A 286 9.57 -39.88 36.47
N GLU A 287 8.88 -40.74 37.22
CA GLU A 287 9.32 -41.22 38.54
C GLU A 287 10.73 -41.84 38.53
N ASN A 288 11.25 -42.29 37.37
CA ASN A 288 12.57 -42.93 37.24
C ASN A 288 13.33 -42.55 35.93
N GLY A 289 13.19 -41.33 35.40
CA GLY A 289 13.78 -40.93 34.10
C GLY A 289 14.80 -39.78 34.17
N PRO A 290 15.65 -39.58 33.13
CA PRO A 290 16.67 -38.51 33.07
C PRO A 290 16.01 -37.11 33.06
N PRO A 291 16.78 -36.03 33.37
CA PRO A 291 16.25 -34.76 33.87
C PRO A 291 15.20 -34.10 32.98
N ALA A 292 14.17 -33.53 33.62
CA ALA A 292 13.14 -32.72 32.98
C ALA A 292 13.77 -31.60 32.14
N PHE A 293 13.42 -31.53 30.85
CA PHE A 293 13.85 -30.43 29.99
C PHE A 293 12.92 -29.23 30.23
N LEU A 294 13.50 -28.16 30.78
CA LEU A 294 12.82 -26.89 30.97
C LEU A 294 12.98 -26.05 29.71
N VAL A 295 11.90 -25.87 28.95
CA VAL A 295 11.92 -25.02 27.75
C VAL A 295 11.28 -23.67 28.07
N PRO A 296 12.02 -22.56 28.03
CA PRO A 296 11.44 -21.24 28.16
C PRO A 296 10.32 -20.99 27.14
N ILE A 297 9.16 -20.52 27.60
CA ILE A 297 7.97 -20.22 26.77
C ILE A 297 8.36 -19.30 25.60
N ARG A 298 9.25 -18.35 25.88
CA ARG A 298 9.83 -17.44 24.90
C ARG A 298 10.41 -18.17 23.68
N TYR A 299 11.11 -19.29 23.87
CA TYR A 299 11.69 -20.03 22.74
C TYR A 299 10.63 -20.72 21.90
N LEU A 300 9.53 -21.19 22.49
CA LEU A 300 8.40 -21.75 21.75
C LEU A 300 7.72 -20.67 20.91
N ILE A 301 7.47 -19.48 21.47
CA ILE A 301 6.90 -18.36 20.72
C ILE A 301 7.86 -17.92 19.60
N ASN A 302 9.17 -17.85 19.88
CA ASN A 302 10.16 -17.51 18.86
C ASN A 302 10.21 -18.56 17.74
N ALA A 303 10.15 -19.86 18.05
CA ALA A 303 10.10 -20.92 17.06
C ALA A 303 8.84 -20.82 16.19
N MET A 304 7.68 -20.53 16.80
CA MET A 304 6.44 -20.25 16.08
C MET A 304 6.59 -19.03 15.17
N LEU A 305 7.23 -17.95 15.62
CA LEU A 305 7.48 -16.76 14.81
C LEU A 305 8.46 -17.03 13.66
N LEU A 306 9.46 -17.88 13.86
CA LEU A 306 10.37 -18.32 12.80
C LEU A 306 9.65 -19.16 11.74
N LEU A 307 8.71 -20.02 12.15
CA LEU A 307 7.85 -20.72 11.21
C LEU A 307 6.93 -19.75 10.46
N TYR A 308 6.34 -18.79 11.18
CA TYR A 308 5.44 -17.78 10.62
C TYR A 308 6.13 -16.90 9.57
N ILE A 309 7.36 -16.45 9.82
CA ILE A 309 8.14 -15.70 8.83
C ILE A 309 8.57 -16.60 7.66
N ALA A 310 8.87 -17.89 7.89
CA ALA A 310 9.19 -18.80 6.79
C ALA A 310 7.99 -19.04 5.86
N VAL A 311 6.79 -19.17 6.41
CA VAL A 311 5.54 -19.26 5.64
C VAL A 311 5.24 -17.98 4.88
N PHE A 312 5.48 -16.80 5.48
CA PHE A 312 5.37 -15.55 4.73
C PHE A 312 6.43 -15.44 3.63
N ALA A 313 7.68 -15.79 3.93
CA ALA A 313 8.79 -15.69 2.99
C ALA A 313 8.51 -16.51 1.72
N SER A 314 7.94 -17.71 1.86
CA SER A 314 7.58 -18.59 0.74
C SER A 314 6.46 -18.04 -0.15
N THR A 315 5.61 -17.14 0.36
CA THR A 315 4.56 -16.47 -0.42
C THR A 315 4.99 -15.08 -0.91
N SER A 316 6.03 -14.49 -0.31
CA SER A 316 6.33 -13.07 -0.49
C SER A 316 7.22 -12.70 -1.66
N LEU A 317 8.12 -13.58 -2.13
CA LEU A 317 9.02 -13.21 -3.23
C LEU A 317 9.55 -14.42 -3.98
N SER A 318 9.19 -14.53 -5.26
CA SER A 318 9.85 -15.45 -6.20
C SER A 318 11.00 -14.76 -6.95
N ILE A 319 11.97 -15.53 -7.45
CA ILE A 319 13.06 -14.99 -8.29
C ILE A 319 12.49 -14.26 -9.52
N ARG A 320 11.41 -14.79 -10.11
CA ARG A 320 10.72 -14.17 -11.25
C ARG A 320 10.11 -12.82 -10.88
N GLU A 321 9.50 -12.72 -9.71
CA GLU A 321 8.91 -11.48 -9.20
C GLU A 321 10.00 -10.46 -8.86
N ALA A 322 11.08 -10.88 -8.19
CA ALA A 322 12.23 -10.01 -7.93
C ALA A 322 12.81 -9.43 -9.24
N ALA A 323 12.93 -10.25 -10.28
CA ALA A 323 13.35 -9.80 -11.61
C ALA A 323 12.36 -8.78 -12.22
N ALA A 324 11.06 -9.01 -12.06
CA ALA A 324 10.03 -8.10 -12.54
C ALA A 324 10.07 -6.75 -11.80
N ILE A 325 10.21 -6.75 -10.47
CA ILE A 325 10.33 -5.54 -9.63
C ILE A 325 11.57 -4.74 -10.03
N ALA A 326 12.73 -5.41 -10.17
CA ALA A 326 13.97 -4.75 -10.54
C ALA A 326 13.91 -4.12 -11.94
N ALA A 327 13.22 -4.78 -12.88
CA ALA A 327 13.06 -4.27 -14.24
C ALA A 327 11.94 -3.21 -14.37
N TYR A 328 10.99 -3.17 -13.44
CA TYR A 328 9.77 -2.35 -13.53
C TYR A 328 10.08 -0.87 -13.76
N TYR A 329 10.82 -0.25 -12.83
CA TYR A 329 11.04 1.20 -12.86
C TYR A 329 11.93 1.65 -14.02
N PRO A 330 13.08 0.99 -14.33
CA PRO A 330 13.85 1.31 -15.52
C PRO A 330 13.04 1.23 -16.83
N ARG A 331 12.19 0.20 -16.98
CA ARG A 331 11.32 0.06 -18.16
C ARG A 331 10.26 1.16 -18.22
N ALA A 332 9.73 1.57 -17.07
CA ALA A 332 8.79 2.68 -16.96
C ALA A 332 9.42 4.00 -17.44
N LEU A 333 10.68 4.24 -17.08
CA LEU A 333 11.44 5.40 -17.54
C LEU A 333 11.62 5.41 -19.06
N ASP A 334 11.98 4.27 -19.64
CA ASP A 334 12.17 4.12 -21.09
C ASP A 334 10.86 4.04 -21.89
N SER A 335 9.69 4.06 -21.23
CA SER A 335 8.37 3.99 -21.88
C SER A 335 7.43 5.11 -21.44
N HIS A 336 6.80 5.02 -20.28
CA HIS A 336 5.78 5.98 -19.83
C HIS A 336 6.37 7.36 -19.54
N ALA A 337 7.51 7.44 -18.84
CA ALA A 337 8.16 8.71 -18.60
C ALA A 337 8.70 9.32 -19.90
N ALA A 338 9.33 8.50 -20.76
CA ALA A 338 9.79 8.94 -22.07
C ALA A 338 8.64 9.44 -22.96
N PHE A 339 7.48 8.77 -22.93
CA PHE A 339 6.27 9.20 -23.62
C PHE A 339 5.75 10.54 -23.09
N GLY A 340 5.64 10.69 -21.76
CA GLY A 340 5.25 11.97 -21.15
C GLY A 340 6.20 13.12 -21.55
N LYS A 341 7.52 12.91 -21.44
CA LYS A 341 8.54 13.90 -21.85
C LYS A 341 8.47 14.23 -23.33
N LEU A 342 8.16 13.25 -24.18
CA LEU A 342 7.94 13.48 -25.60
C LEU A 342 6.71 14.34 -25.83
N LEU A 343 5.57 13.99 -25.23
CA LEU A 343 4.32 14.76 -25.33
C LEU A 343 4.53 16.22 -24.90
N HIS A 344 5.25 16.46 -23.81
CA HIS A 344 5.62 17.81 -23.39
C HIS A 344 6.37 18.57 -24.50
N ARG A 345 7.36 17.93 -25.12
CA ARG A 345 8.18 18.54 -26.18
C ARG A 345 7.36 18.86 -27.43
N ILE A 346 6.57 17.92 -27.91
CA ILE A 346 5.79 18.10 -29.15
C ILE A 346 4.56 18.99 -28.95
N SER A 347 4.07 19.17 -27.71
CA SER A 347 2.95 20.08 -27.42
C SER A 347 3.18 21.51 -27.93
N GLN A 348 4.44 21.96 -27.95
CA GLN A 348 4.82 23.29 -28.40
C GLN A 348 4.75 23.45 -29.92
N ASN A 349 4.93 22.37 -30.69
CA ASN A 349 5.04 22.40 -32.14
C ASN A 349 3.79 21.85 -32.84
N GLU A 350 3.24 20.75 -32.32
CA GLU A 350 2.12 19.99 -32.90
C GLU A 350 0.76 20.40 -32.30
N GLY A 351 0.76 21.33 -31.33
CA GLY A 351 -0.47 21.82 -30.71
C GLY A 351 -1.21 20.79 -29.85
N ILE A 352 -0.55 19.71 -29.44
CA ILE A 352 -1.11 18.68 -28.55
C ILE A 352 -1.33 19.27 -27.16
N ARG A 353 -2.56 19.22 -26.65
CA ARG A 353 -2.93 19.77 -25.35
C ARG A 353 -3.46 18.74 -24.36
N SER A 354 -3.97 17.62 -24.87
CA SER A 354 -4.50 16.58 -24.01
C SER A 354 -4.32 15.17 -24.58
N PHE A 355 -4.28 14.20 -23.68
CA PHE A 355 -4.16 12.79 -24.03
C PHE A 355 -4.95 11.90 -23.08
N SER A 356 -5.19 10.65 -23.49
CA SER A 356 -5.75 9.61 -22.62
C SER A 356 -4.78 8.45 -22.48
N LEU A 357 -4.62 7.96 -21.25
CA LEU A 357 -3.79 6.79 -20.92
C LEU A 357 -4.30 6.13 -19.64
N GLY A 358 -4.22 4.80 -19.55
CA GLY A 358 -4.54 4.03 -18.35
C GLY A 358 -3.42 3.94 -17.32
N ASP A 359 -2.72 5.05 -17.10
CA ASP A 359 -1.68 5.17 -16.08
C ASP A 359 -1.81 6.54 -15.39
N ALA A 360 -2.01 6.50 -14.07
CA ALA A 360 -2.24 7.68 -13.24
C ALA A 360 -0.94 8.32 -12.71
N GLY A 361 0.17 8.17 -13.43
CA GLY A 361 1.50 8.43 -12.88
C GLY A 361 2.44 9.15 -13.83
N MET A 362 3.31 8.38 -14.51
CA MET A 362 4.56 8.93 -15.04
C MET A 362 4.33 9.78 -16.29
N ALA A 363 3.48 9.32 -17.22
CA ALA A 363 3.23 10.07 -18.44
C ALA A 363 2.51 11.40 -18.16
N ALA A 364 1.52 11.39 -17.25
CA ALA A 364 0.81 12.60 -16.81
C ALA A 364 1.76 13.59 -16.15
N TYR A 365 2.54 13.13 -15.17
CA TYR A 365 3.52 13.95 -14.46
C TYR A 365 4.53 14.62 -15.40
N HIS A 366 5.15 13.86 -16.32
CA HIS A 366 6.19 14.38 -17.21
C HIS A 366 5.67 15.20 -18.39
N SER A 367 4.40 15.03 -18.78
CA SER A 367 3.83 15.77 -19.92
C SER A 367 3.43 17.21 -19.57
N GLY A 368 2.90 17.42 -18.36
CA GLY A 368 2.25 18.68 -17.98
C GLY A 368 1.02 19.02 -18.82
N LEU A 369 0.45 18.02 -19.50
CA LEU A 369 -0.75 18.15 -20.34
C LEU A 369 -2.00 17.68 -19.60
N ILE A 370 -3.17 18.02 -20.13
CA ILE A 370 -4.44 17.50 -19.61
C ILE A 370 -4.47 15.99 -19.90
N ALA A 371 -4.58 15.18 -18.85
CA ALA A 371 -4.50 13.74 -18.91
C ALA A 371 -5.82 13.11 -18.48
N LEU A 372 -6.51 12.43 -19.40
CA LEU A 372 -7.64 11.57 -19.06
C LEU A 372 -7.11 10.21 -18.60
N ASP A 373 -7.08 10.00 -17.28
CA ASP A 373 -6.82 8.70 -16.69
C ASP A 373 -8.06 7.81 -16.82
N ASN A 374 -8.03 6.88 -17.78
CA ASN A 374 -9.17 6.02 -18.07
C ASN A 374 -9.43 4.93 -17.00
N VAL A 375 -8.53 4.78 -16.01
CA VAL A 375 -8.77 3.99 -14.80
C VAL A 375 -9.62 4.77 -13.80
N GLY A 376 -9.54 6.10 -13.84
CA GLY A 376 -10.23 6.99 -12.91
C GLY A 376 -9.55 7.15 -11.56
N LEU A 377 -8.24 6.88 -11.41
CA LEU A 377 -7.51 7.23 -10.19
C LEU A 377 -7.24 8.74 -10.13
N GLY A 378 -6.83 9.33 -11.27
CA GLY A 378 -6.51 10.75 -11.46
C GLY A 378 -7.59 11.58 -12.18
N SER A 379 -8.74 11.00 -12.51
CA SER A 379 -9.87 11.68 -13.17
C SER A 379 -11.18 11.32 -12.47
N ALA A 380 -11.69 12.20 -11.59
CA ALA A 380 -12.91 11.96 -10.81
C ALA A 380 -14.13 11.77 -11.70
N LYS A 381 -14.21 12.49 -12.83
CA LYS A 381 -15.31 12.33 -13.78
C LYS A 381 -15.41 10.90 -14.35
N VAL A 382 -14.29 10.20 -14.50
CA VAL A 382 -14.30 8.79 -14.94
C VAL A 382 -14.93 7.91 -13.86
N THR A 383 -14.61 8.15 -12.59
CA THR A 383 -15.17 7.38 -11.47
C THR A 383 -16.65 7.66 -11.23
N GLU A 384 -17.11 8.90 -11.43
CA GLU A 384 -18.49 9.32 -11.16
C GLU A 384 -19.48 8.91 -12.25
N ARG A 385 -19.11 9.05 -13.52
CA ARG A 385 -20.02 8.80 -14.66
C ARG A 385 -19.54 7.73 -15.63
N GLY A 386 -18.36 7.15 -15.42
CA GLY A 386 -17.73 6.25 -16.39
C GLY A 386 -17.17 7.00 -17.61
N ILE A 387 -16.83 6.24 -18.66
CA ILE A 387 -16.35 6.81 -19.92
C ILE A 387 -17.44 6.77 -20.98
N ASP A 388 -17.84 7.95 -21.44
CA ASP A 388 -18.77 8.15 -22.55
C ASP A 388 -18.20 9.14 -23.60
N PRO A 389 -18.81 9.23 -24.80
CA PRO A 389 -18.36 10.17 -25.82
C PRO A 389 -18.35 11.65 -25.39
N ALA A 390 -19.22 12.05 -24.46
CA ALA A 390 -19.32 13.43 -24.01
C ALA A 390 -18.12 13.82 -23.13
N LEU A 391 -17.69 12.92 -22.23
CA LEU A 391 -16.48 13.07 -21.43
C LEU A 391 -15.23 13.15 -22.32
N LEU A 392 -15.15 12.29 -23.35
CA LEU A 392 -14.01 12.29 -24.28
C LEU A 392 -13.95 13.59 -25.10
N ASP A 393 -15.11 14.13 -25.49
CA ASP A 393 -15.22 15.43 -26.16
C ASP A 393 -14.86 16.59 -25.21
N GLU A 394 -15.25 16.50 -23.94
CA GLU A 394 -14.93 17.51 -22.91
C GLU A 394 -13.43 17.63 -22.64
N TYR A 395 -12.72 16.49 -22.60
CA TYR A 395 -11.25 16.47 -22.50
C TYR A 395 -10.55 16.85 -23.81
N ASN A 396 -11.29 16.92 -24.92
CA ASN A 396 -10.82 17.27 -26.26
C ASN A 396 -9.49 16.58 -26.63
N LEU A 397 -9.46 15.25 -26.56
CA LEU A 397 -8.22 14.47 -26.73
C LEU A 397 -7.53 14.76 -28.07
N ASP A 398 -6.19 14.80 -28.05
CA ASP A 398 -5.32 14.87 -29.24
C ASP A 398 -4.53 13.59 -29.46
N VAL A 399 -4.22 12.87 -28.37
CA VAL A 399 -3.51 11.58 -28.40
C VAL A 399 -4.25 10.56 -27.52
N ILE A 400 -4.36 9.33 -28.00
CA ILE A 400 -4.93 8.20 -27.24
C ILE A 400 -3.84 7.13 -27.11
N ALA A 401 -3.60 6.66 -25.90
CA ALA A 401 -2.73 5.53 -25.62
C ALA A 401 -3.52 4.40 -24.95
N LEU A 402 -3.53 3.22 -25.57
CA LEU A 402 -4.27 2.06 -25.10
C LEU A 402 -3.32 0.94 -24.69
N HIS A 403 -3.61 0.27 -23.58
CA HIS A 403 -2.96 -0.97 -23.18
C HIS A 403 -3.18 -2.05 -24.22
N ALA A 404 -2.07 -2.59 -24.70
CA ALA A 404 -2.03 -3.60 -25.73
C ALA A 404 -0.97 -4.67 -25.41
N GLN A 405 -1.08 -5.76 -26.16
CA GLN A 405 0.00 -6.69 -26.45
C GLN A 405 0.48 -6.40 -27.88
N PRO A 406 1.67 -6.88 -28.28
CA PRO A 406 2.18 -6.64 -29.63
C PRO A 406 1.19 -7.00 -30.75
N ASP A 407 0.34 -8.00 -30.52
CA ASP A 407 -0.66 -8.52 -31.45
C ASP A 407 -2.06 -7.88 -31.31
N ALA A 408 -2.47 -7.43 -30.13
CA ALA A 408 -3.85 -6.97 -29.91
C ALA A 408 -4.01 -5.94 -28.78
N ILE A 409 -5.01 -5.06 -28.93
CA ILE A 409 -5.46 -4.13 -27.88
C ILE A 409 -6.32 -4.89 -26.86
N ARG A 410 -6.12 -4.61 -25.57
CA ARG A 410 -6.93 -5.20 -24.49
C ARG A 410 -8.25 -4.44 -24.32
N LEU A 411 -9.21 -4.67 -25.22
CA LEU A 411 -10.45 -3.89 -25.28
C LEU A 411 -11.32 -3.99 -24.00
N GLY A 412 -11.21 -5.08 -23.25
CA GLY A 412 -11.93 -5.29 -22.00
C GLY A 412 -11.37 -4.52 -20.80
N ASP A 413 -10.17 -3.96 -20.91
CA ASP A 413 -9.54 -3.19 -19.83
C ASP A 413 -9.99 -1.72 -19.90
N TYR A 414 -10.20 -1.09 -18.73
CA TYR A 414 -10.34 0.37 -18.53
C TYR A 414 -11.12 1.14 -19.61
N HIS A 415 -12.27 0.60 -20.02
CA HIS A 415 -13.14 1.22 -21.03
C HIS A 415 -12.47 1.50 -22.39
N GLN A 416 -11.37 0.82 -22.72
CA GLN A 416 -10.59 1.06 -23.95
C GLN A 416 -11.40 0.84 -25.22
N GLN A 417 -12.42 -0.04 -25.19
CA GLN A 417 -13.34 -0.21 -26.31
C GLN A 417 -14.12 1.07 -26.65
N ALA A 418 -14.63 1.78 -25.64
CA ALA A 418 -15.37 3.02 -25.83
C ALA A 418 -14.46 4.12 -26.38
N ILE A 419 -13.25 4.24 -25.81
CA ILE A 419 -12.23 5.21 -26.25
C ILE A 419 -11.81 4.95 -27.70
N LEU A 420 -11.54 3.70 -28.07
CA LEU A 420 -11.14 3.33 -29.44
C LEU A 420 -12.27 3.63 -30.45
N HIS A 421 -13.51 3.30 -30.10
CA HIS A 421 -14.66 3.57 -30.96
C HIS A 421 -14.86 5.08 -31.20
N TRP A 422 -14.77 5.88 -30.13
CA TRP A 422 -14.81 7.34 -30.22
C TRP A 422 -13.65 7.89 -31.04
N GLY A 423 -12.42 7.43 -30.79
CA GLY A 423 -11.22 7.87 -31.51
C GLY A 423 -11.34 7.63 -33.01
N LYS A 424 -11.76 6.44 -33.43
CA LYS A 424 -12.02 6.13 -34.85
C LYS A 424 -13.05 7.08 -35.47
N LYS A 425 -14.13 7.39 -34.75
CA LYS A 425 -15.17 8.33 -35.22
C LYS A 425 -14.63 9.77 -35.36
N LYS A 426 -13.66 10.16 -34.53
CA LYS A 426 -13.00 11.47 -34.58
C LYS A 426 -11.78 11.51 -35.52
N GLY A 427 -11.55 10.46 -36.30
CA GLY A 427 -10.48 10.40 -37.30
C GLY A 427 -9.09 10.12 -36.73
N PHE A 428 -8.99 9.53 -35.53
CA PHE A 428 -7.71 9.08 -35.01
C PHE A 428 -7.22 7.86 -35.81
N MET A 429 -5.95 7.90 -36.18
CA MET A 429 -5.23 6.81 -36.82
C MET A 429 -4.22 6.20 -35.87
N GLU A 430 -4.01 4.88 -36.01
CA GLU A 430 -2.96 4.16 -35.30
C GLU A 430 -1.60 4.59 -35.81
N LEU A 431 -0.66 4.90 -34.91
CA LEU A 431 0.70 5.27 -35.26
C LEU A 431 1.65 4.09 -35.04
N CYS A 432 1.85 3.70 -33.78
CA CYS A 432 2.81 2.67 -33.38
C CYS A 432 2.59 2.20 -31.93
N ASP A 433 3.45 1.30 -31.48
CA ASP A 433 3.45 0.75 -30.12
C ASP A 433 4.68 1.21 -29.32
N VAL A 434 4.44 1.83 -28.16
CA VAL A 434 5.49 2.09 -27.15
C VAL A 434 5.64 0.86 -26.26
N TYR A 435 6.82 0.27 -26.22
CA TYR A 435 7.08 -0.97 -25.47
C TYR A 435 7.45 -0.68 -24.03
N TRP A 436 6.65 -1.18 -23.08
CA TRP A 436 7.08 -1.30 -21.68
C TRP A 436 7.82 -2.61 -21.44
N SER A 437 7.28 -3.69 -21.99
CA SER A 437 7.92 -5.00 -21.99
C SER A 437 7.58 -5.77 -23.26
N LYS A 438 8.18 -6.95 -23.42
CA LYS A 438 7.91 -7.81 -24.57
C LYS A 438 6.41 -8.10 -24.77
N ASP A 439 5.65 -8.24 -23.68
CA ASP A 439 4.25 -8.69 -23.70
C ASP A 439 3.26 -7.59 -23.26
N TYR A 440 3.72 -6.35 -23.17
CA TYR A 440 2.90 -5.19 -22.78
C TYR A 440 3.39 -3.92 -23.47
N THR A 441 2.50 -3.34 -24.26
CA THR A 441 2.72 -2.14 -25.06
C THR A 441 1.63 -1.10 -24.80
N LEU A 442 1.94 0.16 -25.13
CA LEU A 442 0.95 1.23 -25.27
C LEU A 442 0.77 1.49 -26.76
N ARG A 443 -0.40 1.17 -27.31
CA ARG A 443 -0.73 1.46 -28.70
C ARG A 443 -1.21 2.90 -28.83
N ILE A 444 -0.52 3.67 -29.65
CA ILE A 444 -0.71 5.11 -29.77
C ILE A 444 -1.55 5.45 -30.99
N PHE A 445 -2.53 6.33 -30.79
CA PHE A 445 -3.35 6.91 -31.84
C PHE A 445 -3.30 8.44 -31.77
N ALA A 446 -3.29 9.09 -32.93
CA ALA A 446 -3.36 10.55 -33.05
C ALA A 446 -4.13 10.95 -34.31
N LYS A 447 -4.46 12.23 -34.46
CA LYS A 447 -5.11 12.78 -35.66
C LYS A 447 -4.14 13.05 -36.82
N ALA A 448 -2.84 13.14 -36.52
CA ALA A 448 -1.78 13.39 -37.48
C ALA A 448 -0.65 12.36 -37.30
N ASP A 449 0.09 12.13 -38.36
CA ASP A 449 1.28 11.28 -38.33
C ASP A 449 2.47 12.07 -37.75
N ILE A 450 2.90 11.69 -36.54
CA ILE A 450 3.92 12.43 -35.78
C ILE A 450 5.21 11.59 -35.72
N LYS A 451 6.23 12.05 -36.44
CA LYS A 451 7.49 11.32 -36.61
C LYS A 451 8.18 10.99 -35.28
N GLU A 452 8.19 11.93 -34.34
CA GLU A 452 8.86 11.76 -33.05
C GLU A 452 8.21 10.66 -32.19
N ILE A 453 6.92 10.37 -32.38
CA ILE A 453 6.24 9.26 -31.72
C ILE A 453 6.76 7.93 -32.28
N HIS A 454 6.96 7.82 -33.61
CA HIS A 454 7.57 6.63 -34.22
C HIS A 454 9.00 6.40 -33.74
N ASP A 455 9.81 7.46 -33.64
CA ASP A 455 11.18 7.38 -33.13
C ASP A 455 11.20 6.84 -31.67
N LEU A 456 10.24 7.27 -30.84
CA LEU A 456 10.07 6.73 -29.49
C LEU A 456 9.63 5.27 -29.50
N CYS A 457 8.69 4.89 -30.38
CA CYS A 457 8.24 3.50 -30.50
C CYS A 457 9.41 2.57 -30.86
N GLU A 458 10.24 2.92 -31.84
CA GLU A 458 11.41 2.12 -32.21
C GLU A 458 12.48 2.09 -31.10
N SER A 459 12.75 3.22 -30.45
CA SER A 459 13.69 3.30 -29.32
C SER A 459 13.22 2.45 -28.13
N SER A 460 11.93 2.57 -27.75
CA SER A 460 11.34 1.80 -26.65
C SER A 460 11.34 0.31 -26.98
N LYS A 461 11.02 -0.08 -28.22
CA LYS A 461 11.09 -1.47 -28.69
C LYS A 461 12.50 -2.03 -28.58
N ALA A 462 13.51 -1.31 -29.05
CA ALA A 462 14.91 -1.74 -28.98
C ALA A 462 15.38 -1.99 -27.54
N LYS A 463 14.91 -1.18 -26.58
CA LYS A 463 15.27 -1.29 -25.15
C LYS A 463 14.42 -2.31 -24.39
N ASN A 464 13.12 -2.35 -24.64
CA ASN A 464 12.13 -3.01 -23.80
C ASN A 464 11.52 -4.27 -24.40
N ALA A 465 11.62 -4.52 -25.71
CA ALA A 465 11.15 -5.77 -26.34
C ALA A 465 12.07 -6.97 -26.08
N ILE A 466 12.83 -6.95 -24.98
CA ILE A 466 13.69 -8.05 -24.53
C ILE A 466 13.09 -8.78 -23.32
N PRO A 467 13.38 -10.08 -23.14
CA PRO A 467 12.93 -10.84 -21.97
C PRO A 467 13.41 -10.23 -20.65
N ASN A 468 12.62 -10.37 -19.58
CA ASN A 468 12.98 -9.86 -18.25
C ASN A 468 14.31 -10.41 -17.73
N SER A 469 14.66 -11.65 -18.05
CA SER A 469 15.95 -12.25 -17.68
C SER A 469 17.13 -11.53 -18.34
N THR A 470 17.02 -11.19 -19.62
CA THR A 470 18.05 -10.44 -20.35
C THR A 470 18.14 -9.01 -19.85
N TYR A 471 17.00 -8.35 -19.65
CA TYR A 471 16.95 -6.99 -19.10
C TYR A 471 17.59 -6.94 -17.72
N LEU A 472 17.25 -7.89 -16.84
CA LEU A 472 17.83 -7.98 -15.50
C LEU A 472 19.36 -8.09 -15.54
N LYS A 473 19.92 -8.93 -16.41
CA LYS A 473 21.38 -9.06 -16.55
C LYS A 473 22.06 -7.75 -16.96
N ASN A 474 21.39 -6.94 -17.76
CA ASN A 474 21.91 -5.64 -18.19
C ASN A 474 21.87 -4.63 -17.04
N ILE A 475 20.75 -4.53 -16.32
CA ILE A 475 20.60 -3.56 -15.23
C ILE A 475 21.42 -3.91 -13.98
N LEU A 476 21.68 -5.20 -13.71
CA LEU A 476 22.50 -5.61 -12.56
C LEU A 476 23.96 -5.13 -12.67
N ARG A 477 24.40 -4.74 -13.88
CA ARG A 477 25.72 -4.13 -14.11
C ARG A 477 25.74 -2.63 -13.84
N LEU A 478 24.57 -2.01 -13.76
CA LEU A 478 24.42 -0.59 -13.53
C LEU A 478 24.12 -0.35 -12.05
N PRO A 479 24.71 0.68 -11.44
CA PRO A 479 24.35 1.01 -10.08
C PRO A 479 22.94 1.61 -10.01
N PRO A 480 22.18 1.38 -8.93
CA PRO A 480 20.77 1.74 -8.85
C PRO A 480 20.51 3.25 -8.94
N TRP A 481 21.47 4.09 -8.55
CA TRP A 481 21.37 5.55 -8.63
C TRP A 481 21.41 6.12 -10.04
N VAL A 482 21.73 5.31 -11.07
CA VAL A 482 21.58 5.72 -12.48
C VAL A 482 20.14 6.12 -12.80
N TYR A 483 19.18 5.52 -12.09
CA TYR A 483 17.76 5.76 -12.27
C TYR A 483 17.19 6.80 -11.29
N TRP A 484 18.00 7.42 -10.41
CA TRP A 484 17.55 8.44 -9.45
C TRP A 484 17.83 9.84 -10.02
N LYS A 485 17.21 10.13 -11.16
CA LYS A 485 17.36 11.39 -11.89
C LYS A 485 16.02 11.72 -12.53
N GLU A 486 15.04 12.12 -11.71
CA GLU A 486 13.76 12.65 -12.20
C GLU A 486 13.62 14.14 -11.90
#